data_AF-A0A3M2CL50-F1
#
_entry.id   AF-A0A3M2CL50-F1
#
_cell.length_a   1.000
_cell.length_b   1.000
_cell.length_c   1.000
_cell.angle_alpha   90.00
_cell.angle_beta   90.00
_cell.angle_gamma   90.00
#
_symmetry.space_group_name_H-M   'P 1'
#
loop_
_entity.id
_entity.type
_entity.pdbx_description
1 polymer ?
#
loop_
_entity_poly.entity_id
_entity_poly.type
_entity_poly.pdbx_seq_one_letter_code
_entity_poly.pdbx_strand_id
1 'polypeptide(L)'
;MKSASVWAILAASVVAAGARGQLFQPDSAVASSEFSGLYDIGNTIDQSGLPTIWSFNTPHATYVQNNHWTTRANPTNPNATFFFDEPKTIRQFFLWNHRSNGIAADPNYAVKRFSLTFFDAFGNEIGSVEDLPAMQNVPRAQLYSFDAFEGVSSVRVDILENYGSQYWGFAEVAFSPTVLACNGADLAAPVGLLNFFDIAAYLDLYNSGDPLADIAEPVGTLNFFDISAFIDLYNAGCL
;
A
#
# COMPACT_ATOMS: atom_id res chain seq x y z
N MET A 1 -9.63 -54.44 6.00
CA MET A 1 -10.42 -53.20 5.89
C MET A 1 -9.55 -52.05 6.37
N LYS A 2 -8.94 -51.29 5.45
CA LYS A 2 -8.09 -50.14 5.78
C LYS A 2 -8.99 -48.90 5.85
N SER A 3 -9.01 -48.25 7.02
CA SER A 3 -9.70 -46.99 7.26
C SER A 3 -9.01 -45.88 6.46
N ALA A 4 -9.72 -45.27 5.53
CA ALA A 4 -9.27 -44.09 4.80
C ALA A 4 -9.73 -42.82 5.54
N SER A 5 -8.74 -42.08 5.98
CA SER A 5 -8.61 -40.62 6.14
C SER A 5 -9.83 -39.76 5.82
N VAL A 6 -10.28 -38.96 6.79
CA VAL A 6 -11.06 -37.74 6.56
C VAL A 6 -10.15 -36.57 6.95
N TRP A 7 -9.40 -36.05 5.98
CA TRP A 7 -8.92 -34.67 6.03
C TRP A 7 -9.94 -33.86 5.25
N ALA A 8 -10.68 -33.00 5.95
CA ALA A 8 -11.54 -32.03 5.32
C ALA A 8 -10.64 -31.07 4.53
N ILE A 9 -10.68 -31.19 3.20
CA ILE A 9 -10.18 -30.15 2.30
C ILE A 9 -11.10 -28.95 2.53
N LEU A 10 -10.61 -27.99 3.31
CA LEU A 10 -11.18 -26.65 3.30
C LEU A 10 -10.82 -26.08 1.93
N ALA A 11 -11.72 -26.21 0.97
CA ALA A 11 -11.59 -25.50 -0.29
C ALA A 11 -11.61 -24.00 0.07
N ALA A 12 -10.44 -23.38 0.04
CA ALA A 12 -10.32 -21.93 0.04
C ALA A 12 -11.02 -21.46 -1.23
N SER A 13 -12.30 -21.12 -1.11
CA SER A 13 -13.03 -20.36 -2.09
C SER A 13 -12.34 -19.01 -2.18
N VAL A 14 -11.38 -18.88 -3.11
CA VAL A 14 -10.88 -17.60 -3.58
C VAL A 14 -12.08 -16.89 -4.15
N VAL A 15 -12.66 -16.01 -3.35
CA VAL A 15 -13.68 -15.08 -3.80
C VAL A 15 -12.97 -14.12 -4.73
N ALA A 16 -12.99 -14.45 -6.02
CA ALA A 16 -12.94 -13.48 -7.10
C ALA A 16 -14.23 -12.63 -7.05
N ALA A 17 -14.35 -11.78 -6.03
CA ALA A 17 -15.27 -10.64 -6.07
C ALA A 17 -14.50 -9.46 -6.65
N GLY A 18 -15.04 -8.86 -7.71
CA GLY A 18 -14.38 -7.85 -8.52
C GLY A 18 -13.81 -6.68 -7.72
N ALA A 19 -12.63 -6.23 -8.12
CA ALA A 19 -11.86 -5.10 -7.58
C ALA A 19 -12.52 -3.71 -7.73
N ARG A 20 -13.86 -3.62 -7.79
CA ARG A 20 -14.59 -2.35 -7.71
C ARG A 20 -15.12 -2.19 -6.29
N GLY A 21 -14.34 -1.54 -5.43
CA GLY A 21 -14.74 -1.20 -4.06
C GLY A 21 -13.68 -1.42 -2.97
N GLN A 22 -12.46 -1.85 -3.32
CA GLN A 22 -11.42 -2.15 -2.32
C GLN A 22 -10.52 -0.95 -1.97
N LEU A 23 -10.27 -0.04 -2.91
CA LEU A 23 -9.49 1.17 -2.64
C LEU A 23 -10.37 2.40 -2.81
N PHE A 24 -10.16 3.39 -1.96
CA PHE A 24 -10.75 4.71 -2.11
C PHE A 24 -9.73 5.81 -1.83
N GLN A 25 -9.94 6.94 -2.50
CA GLN A 25 -9.18 8.17 -2.31
C GLN A 25 -9.89 9.06 -1.29
N PRO A 26 -9.15 9.92 -0.56
CA PRO A 26 -9.73 11.04 0.16
C PRO A 26 -10.48 11.99 -0.78
N ASP A 27 -11.49 12.67 -0.26
CA ASP A 27 -12.27 13.65 -1.01
C ASP A 27 -11.59 15.04 -1.01
N SER A 28 -10.80 15.32 0.02
CA SER A 28 -9.95 16.52 0.10
C SER A 28 -8.76 16.32 1.04
N ALA A 29 -7.79 17.24 0.98
CA ALA A 29 -6.63 17.22 1.85
C ALA A 29 -6.13 18.63 2.20
N VAL A 30 -5.45 18.76 3.34
CA VAL A 30 -4.68 19.95 3.73
C VAL A 30 -3.31 19.52 4.22
N ALA A 31 -2.29 20.35 4.01
CA ALA A 31 -0.95 20.12 4.53
C ALA A 31 -0.47 21.28 5.41
N SER A 32 0.45 20.99 6.31
CA SER A 32 1.05 22.02 7.17
C SER A 32 2.01 22.94 6.43
N SER A 33 2.48 22.54 5.23
CA SER A 33 3.44 23.29 4.43
C SER A 33 3.44 22.80 2.98
N GLU A 34 3.61 23.73 2.03
CA GLU A 34 3.69 23.44 0.60
C GLU A 34 4.75 24.33 -0.06
N PHE A 35 5.60 23.73 -0.89
CA PHE A 35 6.68 24.40 -1.62
C PHE A 35 6.11 25.49 -2.54
N SER A 36 5.10 25.11 -3.32
CA SER A 36 4.27 26.00 -4.14
C SER A 36 2.99 25.26 -4.53
N GLY A 37 2.05 25.94 -5.21
CA GLY A 37 0.84 25.31 -5.75
C GLY A 37 1.08 24.36 -6.93
N LEU A 38 2.33 24.01 -7.26
CA LEU A 38 2.66 22.92 -8.19
C LEU A 38 3.08 21.62 -7.46
N TYR A 39 3.13 21.70 -6.12
CA TYR A 39 3.58 20.64 -5.22
C TYR A 39 2.65 20.60 -3.99
N ASP A 40 1.39 20.96 -4.19
CA ASP A 40 0.37 21.00 -3.18
C ASP A 40 -0.12 19.60 -2.81
N ILE A 41 -0.81 19.49 -1.68
CA ILE A 41 -1.30 18.22 -1.16
C ILE A 41 -2.40 17.59 -2.04
N GLY A 42 -3.10 18.39 -2.85
CA GLY A 42 -4.11 17.91 -3.79
C GLY A 42 -3.55 16.93 -4.81
N ASN A 43 -2.27 17.07 -5.19
CA ASN A 43 -1.59 16.14 -6.10
C ASN A 43 -1.44 14.72 -5.53
N THR A 44 -1.78 14.48 -4.27
CA THR A 44 -1.68 13.15 -3.62
C THR A 44 -2.97 12.36 -3.57
N ILE A 45 -4.04 12.96 -4.11
CA ILE A 45 -5.39 12.38 -4.16
C ILE A 45 -6.05 12.54 -5.53
N ASP A 46 -5.36 13.16 -6.49
CA ASP A 46 -5.88 13.46 -7.83
C ASP A 46 -5.45 12.43 -8.88
N GLN A 47 -4.63 11.44 -8.49
CA GLN A 47 -4.12 10.37 -9.35
C GLN A 47 -3.23 10.88 -10.48
N SER A 48 -2.67 12.08 -10.35
CA SER A 48 -1.83 12.74 -11.34
C SER A 48 -0.58 11.94 -11.73
N GLY A 49 -0.08 11.07 -10.84
CA GLY A 49 1.01 10.16 -11.16
C GLY A 49 0.62 8.71 -11.39
N LEU A 50 -0.69 8.42 -11.49
CA LEU A 50 -1.24 7.09 -11.74
C LEU A 50 -2.00 7.05 -13.10
N PRO A 51 -2.05 5.89 -13.78
CA PRO A 51 -2.91 5.71 -14.95
C PRO A 51 -4.39 5.76 -14.54
N THR A 52 -5.26 6.07 -15.51
CA THR A 52 -6.72 6.23 -15.32
C THR A 52 -7.39 5.02 -14.67
N ILE A 53 -6.83 3.83 -14.85
CA ILE A 53 -7.22 2.63 -14.11
C ILE A 53 -6.00 2.17 -13.33
N TRP A 54 -6.08 2.24 -12.00
CA TRP A 54 -4.98 1.91 -11.10
C TRP A 54 -5.42 0.94 -10.00
N SER A 55 -4.41 0.37 -9.37
CA SER A 55 -4.46 -0.47 -8.19
C SER A 55 -3.24 -0.16 -7.32
N PHE A 56 -3.15 -0.68 -6.10
CA PHE A 56 -1.95 -0.52 -5.27
C PHE A 56 -0.66 -1.07 -5.92
N ASN A 57 -0.81 -2.02 -6.86
CA ASN A 57 0.30 -2.57 -7.64
C ASN A 57 0.72 -1.70 -8.83
N THR A 58 -0.03 -0.65 -9.12
CA THR A 58 0.25 0.23 -10.25
C THR A 58 1.47 1.09 -9.95
N PRO A 59 2.47 1.10 -10.84
CA PRO A 59 3.63 1.97 -10.67
C PRO A 59 3.23 3.44 -10.77
N HIS A 60 3.71 4.25 -9.84
CA HIS A 60 3.65 5.70 -9.95
C HIS A 60 4.66 6.20 -10.96
N ALA A 61 4.27 7.22 -11.73
CA ALA A 61 5.13 7.93 -12.65
C ALA A 61 6.36 8.52 -11.94
N THR A 62 7.42 8.79 -12.70
CA THR A 62 8.57 9.52 -12.17
C THR A 62 8.20 10.94 -11.79
N TYR A 63 9.00 11.55 -10.92
CA TYR A 63 8.91 12.95 -10.53
C TYR A 63 8.64 13.88 -11.72
N VAL A 64 7.55 14.65 -11.64
CA VAL A 64 7.25 15.84 -12.46
C VAL A 64 6.53 16.87 -11.58
N GLN A 65 6.35 18.10 -12.07
CA GLN A 65 5.50 19.06 -11.36
C GLN A 65 4.03 18.58 -11.39
N ASN A 66 3.26 18.92 -10.35
CA ASN A 66 1.85 18.54 -10.17
C ASN A 66 1.59 17.03 -10.08
N ASN A 67 2.50 16.25 -9.47
CA ASN A 67 2.25 14.82 -9.24
C ASN A 67 2.68 14.29 -7.88
N HIS A 68 2.91 15.20 -6.95
CA HIS A 68 3.30 14.90 -5.59
C HIS A 68 3.20 16.16 -4.75
N TRP A 69 3.10 15.94 -3.44
CA TRP A 69 3.22 17.01 -2.47
C TRP A 69 4.67 17.17 -2.04
N THR A 70 5.11 18.42 -1.87
CA THR A 70 6.41 18.75 -1.27
C THR A 70 6.27 19.93 -0.31
N THR A 71 6.85 19.84 0.87
CA THR A 71 6.86 20.93 1.85
C THR A 71 7.76 22.10 1.41
N ARG A 72 7.65 23.24 2.10
CA ARG A 72 8.75 24.22 2.11
C ARG A 72 10.00 23.65 2.79
N ALA A 73 11.13 24.34 2.62
CA ALA A 73 12.37 23.97 3.27
C ALA A 73 12.26 24.07 4.80
N ASN A 74 12.76 23.06 5.51
CA ASN A 74 12.82 22.96 6.97
C ASN A 74 11.47 23.26 7.67
N PRO A 75 10.38 22.58 7.30
CA PRO A 75 9.11 22.72 7.99
C PRO A 75 9.24 22.22 9.44
N THR A 76 8.47 22.81 10.34
CA THR A 76 8.31 22.29 11.70
C THR A 76 7.13 21.32 11.72
N ASN A 77 7.34 20.07 12.15
CA ASN A 77 6.33 19.02 12.25
C ASN A 77 5.47 18.88 10.96
N PRO A 78 6.09 18.52 9.82
CA PRO A 78 5.36 18.36 8.57
C PRO A 78 4.27 17.31 8.69
N ASN A 79 3.06 17.64 8.25
CA ASN A 79 1.92 16.74 8.26
C ASN A 79 0.94 17.05 7.13
N ALA A 80 0.13 16.05 6.80
CA ALA A 80 -0.98 16.15 5.87
C ALA A 80 -2.23 15.53 6.52
N THR A 81 -3.39 16.15 6.36
CA THR A 81 -4.67 15.60 6.80
C THR A 81 -5.57 15.37 5.60
N PHE A 82 -6.08 14.15 5.49
CA PHE A 82 -6.97 13.68 4.45
C PHE A 82 -8.38 13.58 5.01
N PHE A 83 -9.37 14.09 4.28
CA PHE A 83 -10.77 14.13 4.71
C PHE A 83 -11.64 13.26 3.82
N PHE A 84 -12.70 12.73 4.42
CA PHE A 84 -13.74 11.98 3.75
C PHE A 84 -15.09 12.66 3.95
N ASP A 85 -15.85 12.83 2.87
CA ASP A 85 -17.19 13.44 2.91
C ASP A 85 -18.17 12.57 3.70
N GLU A 86 -17.92 11.25 3.70
CA GLU A 86 -18.70 10.26 4.44
C GLU A 86 -17.77 9.43 5.34
N PRO A 87 -18.18 9.12 6.60
CA PRO A 87 -17.37 8.29 7.50
C PRO A 87 -17.00 6.94 6.89
N LYS A 88 -15.74 6.52 7.08
CA LYS A 88 -15.17 5.30 6.51
C LYS A 88 -14.79 4.30 7.59
N THR A 89 -14.81 3.02 7.22
CA THR A 89 -14.00 1.99 7.89
C THR A 89 -12.67 1.91 7.17
N ILE A 90 -11.56 1.90 7.92
CA ILE A 90 -10.20 1.84 7.37
C ILE A 90 -9.44 0.70 8.04
N ARG A 91 -8.82 -0.15 7.23
CA ARG A 91 -7.94 -1.24 7.66
C ARG A 91 -6.56 -1.20 7.02
N GLN A 92 -6.42 -0.46 5.92
CA GLN A 92 -5.14 -0.29 5.26
C GLN A 92 -4.94 1.13 4.77
N PHE A 93 -3.67 1.54 4.77
CA PHE A 93 -3.15 2.75 4.16
C PHE A 93 -2.14 2.39 3.08
N PHE A 94 -2.23 3.07 1.95
CA PHE A 94 -1.35 2.89 0.80
C PHE A 94 -0.59 4.18 0.58
N LEU A 95 0.73 4.09 0.48
CA LEU A 95 1.62 5.23 0.25
C LEU A 95 2.45 5.01 -1.00
N TRP A 96 2.19 5.78 -2.06
CA TRP A 96 3.18 5.98 -3.10
C TRP A 96 4.12 7.08 -2.65
N ASN A 97 5.33 6.68 -2.28
CA ASN A 97 6.32 7.63 -1.84
C ASN A 97 6.92 8.38 -3.05
N HIS A 98 7.62 9.49 -2.77
CA HIS A 98 8.30 10.23 -3.82
C HIS A 98 9.31 9.34 -4.57
N ARG A 99 9.28 9.45 -5.90
CA ARG A 99 10.15 8.72 -6.82
C ARG A 99 10.95 9.69 -7.68
N SER A 100 12.19 9.95 -7.25
CA SER A 100 13.09 10.86 -7.95
C SER A 100 13.68 10.24 -9.22
N ASN A 101 14.07 8.96 -9.19
CA ASN A 101 14.86 8.32 -10.26
C ASN A 101 16.03 9.20 -10.80
N GLY A 102 16.56 10.13 -10.00
CA GLY A 102 17.61 11.08 -10.42
C GLY A 102 17.14 12.29 -11.23
N ILE A 103 15.82 12.51 -11.34
CA ILE A 103 15.21 13.62 -12.08
C ILE A 103 14.97 14.81 -11.14
N ALA A 104 14.61 14.57 -9.87
CA ALA A 104 14.44 15.65 -8.92
C ALA A 104 15.80 16.20 -8.47
N ALA A 105 15.91 17.53 -8.36
CA ALA A 105 17.14 18.19 -7.91
C ALA A 105 17.57 17.74 -6.50
N ASP A 106 16.61 17.38 -5.66
CA ASP A 106 16.83 16.71 -4.38
C ASP A 106 16.06 15.37 -4.41
N PRO A 107 16.73 14.21 -4.36
CA PRO A 107 16.03 12.92 -4.38
C PRO A 107 15.57 12.44 -3.01
N ASN A 108 15.97 13.09 -1.91
CA ASN A 108 15.95 12.53 -0.56
C ASN A 108 14.80 13.02 0.32
N TYR A 109 13.82 13.73 -0.25
CA TYR A 109 12.67 14.26 0.48
C TYR A 109 11.51 13.28 0.61
N ALA A 110 11.68 12.05 0.13
CA ALA A 110 10.70 10.99 0.34
C ALA A 110 10.49 10.74 1.84
N VAL A 111 9.27 10.39 2.24
CA VAL A 111 8.96 10.03 3.64
C VAL A 111 9.74 8.76 4.01
N LYS A 112 10.39 8.77 5.17
CA LYS A 112 11.10 7.62 5.71
C LYS A 112 10.40 7.02 6.93
N ARG A 113 9.83 7.87 7.79
CA ARG A 113 9.03 7.46 8.95
C ARG A 113 7.85 8.39 9.12
N PHE A 114 6.70 7.84 9.48
CA PHE A 114 5.48 8.59 9.71
C PHE A 114 4.56 7.88 10.70
N SER A 115 3.57 8.61 11.22
CA SER A 115 2.47 8.06 12.00
C SER A 115 1.15 8.39 11.35
N LEU A 116 0.14 7.57 11.60
CA LEU A 116 -1.25 7.80 11.20
C LEU A 116 -2.09 8.06 12.43
N THR A 117 -2.86 9.15 12.45
CA THR A 117 -3.88 9.41 13.48
C THR A 117 -5.25 9.49 12.81
N PHE A 118 -6.23 8.78 13.35
CA PHE A 118 -7.59 8.65 12.79
C PHE A 118 -8.57 9.46 13.64
N PHE A 119 -9.42 10.26 12.99
CA PHE A 119 -10.38 11.13 13.66
C PHE A 119 -11.81 10.87 13.22
N ASP A 120 -12.76 11.04 14.14
CA ASP A 120 -14.19 11.01 13.86
C ASP A 120 -14.70 12.33 13.23
N ALA A 121 -16.00 12.37 12.91
CA ALA A 121 -16.66 13.55 12.34
C ALA A 121 -16.65 14.79 13.25
N PHE A 122 -16.38 14.61 14.55
CA PHE A 122 -16.29 15.69 15.53
C PHE A 122 -14.84 16.14 15.78
N GLY A 123 -13.86 15.50 15.11
CA GLY A 123 -12.44 15.77 15.28
C GLY A 123 -11.84 15.11 16.52
N ASN A 124 -12.52 14.16 17.15
CA ASN A 124 -11.93 13.37 18.23
C ASN A 124 -11.03 12.29 17.64
N GLU A 125 -9.88 12.07 18.27
CA GLU A 125 -9.00 10.95 17.93
C GLU A 125 -9.66 9.62 18.31
N ILE A 126 -9.75 8.71 17.33
CA ILE A 126 -10.25 7.34 17.50
C ILE A 126 -9.08 6.40 17.79
N GLY A 127 -7.89 6.70 17.27
CA GLY A 127 -6.66 5.99 17.56
C GLY A 127 -5.55 6.34 16.58
N SER A 128 -4.42 5.65 16.70
CA SER A 128 -3.25 5.88 15.87
C SER A 128 -2.45 4.60 15.56
N VAL A 129 -1.65 4.69 14.51
CA VAL A 129 -0.60 3.71 14.18
C VAL A 129 0.71 4.47 14.09
N GLU A 130 1.60 4.19 15.02
CA GLU A 130 2.82 4.97 15.22
C GLU A 130 4.01 4.38 14.48
N ASP A 131 4.89 5.27 14.04
CA ASP A 131 6.26 4.94 13.66
C ASP A 131 6.42 3.95 12.50
N LEU A 132 5.59 4.12 11.48
CA LEU A 132 5.60 3.32 10.27
C LEU A 132 6.83 3.65 9.40
N PRO A 133 7.61 2.64 8.96
CA PRO A 133 8.71 2.86 8.04
C PRO A 133 8.21 3.01 6.60
N ALA A 134 8.85 3.84 5.81
CA ALA A 134 8.63 3.96 4.37
C ALA A 134 9.97 3.96 3.65
N MET A 135 9.98 3.40 2.44
CA MET A 135 11.11 3.32 1.54
C MET A 135 11.02 4.38 0.44
N GLN A 136 12.16 4.98 0.09
CA GLN A 136 12.27 5.89 -1.05
C GLN A 136 12.44 5.13 -2.38
N ASN A 137 11.99 5.74 -3.49
CA ASN A 137 12.16 5.21 -4.85
C ASN A 137 11.56 3.81 -5.08
N VAL A 138 10.54 3.43 -4.30
CA VAL A 138 9.71 2.27 -4.60
C VAL A 138 8.73 2.66 -5.72
N PRO A 139 8.62 1.89 -6.81
CA PRO A 139 7.76 2.27 -7.93
C PRO A 139 6.27 2.13 -7.62
N ARG A 140 5.88 1.29 -6.66
CA ARG A 140 4.48 0.97 -6.31
C ARG A 140 4.15 1.47 -4.90
N ALA A 141 2.88 1.34 -4.50
CA ALA A 141 2.47 1.70 -3.15
C ALA A 141 3.14 0.78 -2.12
N GLN A 142 3.45 1.35 -0.96
CA GLN A 142 3.70 0.60 0.28
C GLN A 142 2.37 0.48 1.03
N LEU A 143 2.14 -0.68 1.64
CA LEU A 143 0.87 -1.14 2.19
C LEU A 143 0.98 -1.39 3.69
N TYR A 144 0.28 -0.57 4.46
CA TYR A 144 0.27 -0.66 5.91
C TYR A 144 -1.07 -1.22 6.36
N SER A 145 -1.06 -2.39 7.01
CA SER A 145 -2.27 -3.06 7.53
C SER A 145 -2.38 -2.91 9.05
N PHE A 146 -3.61 -2.72 9.53
CA PHE A 146 -3.92 -2.57 10.95
C PHE A 146 -5.35 -3.05 11.26
N ASP A 147 -5.71 -3.05 12.55
CA ASP A 147 -7.07 -3.32 12.99
C ASP A 147 -8.04 -2.23 12.49
N ALA A 148 -9.31 -2.58 12.31
CA ALA A 148 -10.26 -1.62 11.75
C ALA A 148 -10.47 -0.41 12.66
N PHE A 149 -10.30 0.77 12.08
CA PHE A 149 -10.87 2.01 12.60
C PHE A 149 -12.20 2.27 11.90
N GLU A 150 -13.27 2.44 12.67
CA GLU A 150 -14.62 2.70 12.17
C GLU A 150 -15.01 4.16 12.38
N GLY A 151 -15.88 4.70 11.52
CA GLY A 151 -16.37 6.07 11.66
C GLY A 151 -15.31 7.15 11.38
N VAL A 152 -14.28 6.83 10.61
CA VAL A 152 -13.18 7.75 10.30
C VAL A 152 -13.65 8.81 9.32
N SER A 153 -13.55 10.09 9.70
CA SER A 153 -13.83 11.23 8.83
C SER A 153 -12.56 11.96 8.38
N SER A 154 -11.45 11.79 9.10
CA SER A 154 -10.15 12.22 8.59
C SER A 154 -9.00 11.37 9.13
N VAL A 155 -7.90 11.36 8.36
CA VAL A 155 -6.62 10.74 8.75
C VAL A 155 -5.52 11.78 8.64
N ARG A 156 -4.77 11.99 9.71
CA ARG A 156 -3.56 12.80 9.69
C ARG A 156 -2.34 11.90 9.57
N VAL A 157 -1.48 12.22 8.60
CA VAL A 157 -0.15 11.66 8.43
C VAL A 157 0.85 12.63 9.04
N ASP A 158 1.43 12.26 10.17
CA ASP A 158 2.51 13.02 10.82
C ASP A 158 3.85 12.48 10.35
N ILE A 159 4.68 13.31 9.73
CA ILE A 159 5.95 12.86 9.14
C ILE A 159 7.10 13.10 10.10
N LEU A 160 7.79 12.01 10.44
CA LEU A 160 8.81 11.98 11.48
C LEU A 160 10.23 12.12 10.90
N GLU A 161 10.47 11.55 9.72
CA GLU A 161 11.81 11.47 9.13
C GLU A 161 11.75 11.43 7.59
N ASN A 162 12.77 11.98 6.91
CA ASN A 162 13.06 11.77 5.48
C ASN A 162 14.47 11.16 5.30
N TYR A 163 14.97 11.14 4.06
CA TYR A 163 16.29 10.58 3.73
C TYR A 163 17.43 11.61 3.73
N GLY A 164 17.32 12.68 4.53
CA GLY A 164 18.36 13.70 4.69
C GLY A 164 18.19 14.93 3.79
N SER A 165 16.96 15.23 3.37
CA SER A 165 16.60 16.45 2.65
C SER A 165 16.13 17.55 3.61
N GLN A 166 16.13 18.80 3.14
CA GLN A 166 15.42 19.91 3.79
C GLN A 166 13.93 19.95 3.42
N TYR A 167 13.43 19.03 2.60
CA TYR A 167 12.03 18.95 2.17
C TYR A 167 11.44 17.59 2.54
N TRP A 168 10.12 17.49 2.56
CA TRP A 168 9.36 16.26 2.76
C TRP A 168 8.27 16.16 1.72
N GLY A 169 7.98 14.95 1.25
CA GLY A 169 6.98 14.76 0.22
C GLY A 169 6.70 13.30 -0.08
N PHE A 170 5.52 13.07 -0.60
CA PHE A 170 5.08 11.79 -1.14
C PHE A 170 4.13 12.05 -2.30
N ALA A 171 3.88 11.02 -3.08
CA ALA A 171 3.29 11.16 -4.40
C ALA A 171 1.78 10.96 -4.38
N GLU A 172 1.30 9.86 -3.81
CA GLU A 172 -0.14 9.55 -3.71
C GLU A 172 -0.42 8.76 -2.44
N VAL A 173 -1.67 8.80 -2.00
CA VAL A 173 -2.17 7.92 -0.94
C VAL A 173 -3.42 7.16 -1.38
N ALA A 174 -3.79 6.10 -0.68
CA ALA A 174 -5.13 5.51 -0.77
C ALA A 174 -5.47 4.76 0.52
N PHE A 175 -6.72 4.35 0.67
CA PHE A 175 -7.21 3.61 1.82
C PHE A 175 -8.10 2.44 1.40
N SER A 176 -8.26 1.46 2.29
CA SER A 176 -9.15 0.30 2.08
C SER A 176 -9.94 -0.05 3.34
N PRO A 177 -11.22 -0.46 3.22
CA PRO A 177 -12.01 -0.97 4.33
C PRO A 177 -11.71 -2.44 4.67
N THR A 178 -10.94 -3.12 3.81
CA THR A 178 -10.59 -4.54 3.94
C THR A 178 -9.08 -4.72 3.87
N VAL A 179 -8.57 -5.84 4.40
CA VAL A 179 -7.15 -6.17 4.23
C VAL A 179 -6.96 -6.84 2.88
N LEU A 180 -6.22 -6.20 1.98
CA LEU A 180 -5.86 -6.70 0.66
C LEU A 180 -4.57 -7.51 0.72
N ALA A 181 -4.51 -8.57 -0.10
CA ALA A 181 -3.31 -9.36 -0.29
C ALA A 181 -2.18 -8.48 -0.80
N CYS A 182 -1.01 -8.54 -0.16
CA CYS A 182 0.04 -7.56 -0.42
C CYS A 182 0.76 -7.78 -1.76
N ASN A 183 0.86 -9.04 -2.21
CA ASN A 183 1.32 -9.40 -3.54
C ASN A 183 0.87 -10.84 -3.89
N GLY A 184 1.33 -11.39 -5.01
CA GLY A 184 0.97 -12.75 -5.45
C GLY A 184 1.47 -13.89 -4.57
N ALA A 185 2.33 -13.60 -3.58
CA ALA A 185 2.76 -14.58 -2.58
C ALA A 185 1.86 -14.61 -1.34
N ASP A 186 0.94 -13.66 -1.15
CA ASP A 186 -0.02 -13.63 -0.02
C ASP A 186 -1.26 -14.46 -0.40
N LEU A 187 -1.21 -15.74 -0.06
CA LEU A 187 -2.12 -16.79 -0.54
C LEU A 187 -2.94 -17.40 0.59
N ALA A 188 -2.59 -17.13 1.85
CA ALA A 188 -3.23 -17.70 3.01
C ALA A 188 -3.59 -16.62 4.05
N ALA A 189 -4.56 -16.93 4.90
CA ALA A 189 -4.83 -16.07 6.05
C ALA A 189 -3.68 -16.16 7.08
N PRO A 190 -3.35 -15.05 7.77
CA PRO A 190 -3.97 -13.73 7.67
C PRO A 190 -3.51 -12.96 6.42
N VAL A 191 -4.48 -12.50 5.62
CA VAL A 191 -4.23 -11.66 4.43
C VAL A 191 -3.54 -10.37 4.86
N GLY A 192 -2.63 -9.87 4.05
CA GLY A 192 -1.80 -8.69 4.30
C GLY A 192 -0.53 -8.99 5.10
N LEU A 193 -0.19 -10.26 5.32
CA LEU A 193 1.01 -10.69 6.02
C LEU A 193 1.59 -11.98 5.43
N LEU A 194 2.80 -11.90 4.88
CA LEU A 194 3.54 -13.08 4.42
C LEU A 194 4.10 -13.87 5.61
N ASN A 195 3.76 -15.15 5.66
CA ASN A 195 4.21 -16.08 6.68
C ASN A 195 4.32 -17.51 6.11
N PHE A 196 4.59 -18.48 6.99
CA PHE A 196 4.76 -19.88 6.56
C PHE A 196 3.53 -20.48 5.88
N PHE A 197 2.31 -20.06 6.23
CA PHE A 197 1.09 -20.57 5.63
C PHE A 197 0.95 -20.18 4.16
N ASP A 198 1.52 -19.06 3.74
CA ASP A 198 1.57 -18.64 2.34
C ASP A 198 2.48 -19.56 1.52
N ILE A 199 3.64 -19.91 2.07
CA ILE A 199 4.56 -20.89 1.47
C ILE A 199 3.85 -22.24 1.35
N ALA A 200 3.17 -22.69 2.40
CA ALA A 200 2.43 -23.95 2.38
C ALA A 200 1.33 -23.93 1.31
N ALA A 201 0.55 -22.84 1.21
CA ALA A 201 -0.48 -22.68 0.20
C ALA A 201 0.08 -22.70 -1.23
N TYR A 202 1.20 -22.01 -1.48
CA TYR A 202 1.85 -22.06 -2.79
C TYR A 202 2.33 -23.46 -3.16
N LEU A 203 2.95 -24.18 -2.21
CA LEU A 203 3.42 -25.56 -2.44
C LEU A 203 2.26 -26.52 -2.74
N ASP A 204 1.11 -26.34 -2.10
CA ASP A 204 -0.10 -27.13 -2.39
C ASP A 204 -0.61 -26.86 -3.82
N LEU A 205 -0.70 -25.59 -4.23
CA LEU A 205 -1.05 -25.20 -5.60
C LEU A 205 -0.09 -25.83 -6.61
N TYR A 206 1.22 -25.67 -6.41
CA TYR A 206 2.26 -26.18 -7.29
C TYR A 206 2.20 -27.71 -7.42
N ASN A 207 2.06 -28.43 -6.31
CA ASN A 207 2.00 -29.90 -6.31
C ASN A 207 0.70 -30.44 -6.94
N SER A 208 -0.40 -29.68 -6.87
CA SER A 208 -1.66 -30.04 -7.52
C SER A 208 -1.71 -29.74 -9.03
N GLY A 209 -0.71 -29.06 -9.57
CA GLY A 209 -0.72 -28.62 -10.96
C GLY A 209 -1.67 -27.43 -11.21
N ASP A 210 -1.97 -26.64 -10.18
CA ASP A 210 -2.94 -25.55 -10.29
C ASP A 210 -2.36 -24.37 -11.11
N PRO A 211 -3.08 -23.84 -12.11
CA PRO A 211 -2.64 -22.68 -12.89
C PRO A 211 -2.35 -21.42 -12.07
N LEU A 212 -2.85 -21.30 -10.83
CA LEU A 212 -2.53 -20.18 -9.95
C LEU A 212 -1.07 -20.22 -9.45
N ALA A 213 -0.41 -21.38 -9.49
CA ALA A 213 1.02 -21.48 -9.18
C ALA A 213 1.91 -21.13 -10.40
N ASP A 214 1.32 -20.90 -11.58
CA ASP A 214 2.02 -20.58 -12.84
C ASP A 214 2.14 -19.06 -12.98
N ILE A 215 3.22 -18.53 -12.41
CA ILE A 215 3.46 -17.10 -12.22
C ILE A 215 4.72 -16.61 -12.93
N ALA A 216 5.42 -17.49 -13.64
CA ALA A 216 6.59 -17.19 -14.44
C ALA A 216 6.45 -17.72 -15.87
N GLU A 217 7.14 -17.08 -16.81
CA GLU A 217 7.23 -17.59 -18.17
C GLU A 217 8.06 -18.90 -18.23
N PRO A 218 7.72 -19.88 -19.09
CA PRO A 218 6.61 -19.86 -20.05
C PRO A 218 5.26 -20.20 -19.41
N VAL A 219 4.26 -19.32 -19.59
CA VAL A 219 2.90 -19.53 -19.06
C VAL A 219 2.28 -20.82 -19.61
N GLY A 220 1.62 -21.57 -18.74
CA GLY A 220 1.01 -22.87 -19.00
C GLY A 220 1.91 -24.06 -18.65
N THR A 221 3.08 -23.83 -18.03
CA THR A 221 4.03 -24.88 -17.64
C THR A 221 4.63 -24.59 -16.26
N LEU A 222 4.11 -25.26 -15.23
CA LEU A 222 4.73 -25.23 -13.90
C LEU A 222 6.14 -25.82 -13.90
N ASN A 223 7.10 -25.01 -13.48
CA ASN A 223 8.49 -25.39 -13.42
C ASN A 223 9.24 -24.62 -12.31
N PHE A 224 10.58 -24.77 -12.27
CA PHE A 224 11.41 -24.14 -11.25
C PHE A 224 11.35 -22.60 -11.25
N PHE A 225 11.08 -21.96 -12.40
CA PHE A 225 10.99 -20.51 -12.50
C PHE A 225 9.78 -19.95 -11.75
N ASP A 226 8.68 -20.69 -11.64
CA ASP A 226 7.53 -20.30 -10.82
C ASP A 226 7.89 -20.27 -9.33
N ILE A 227 8.59 -21.31 -8.86
CA ILE A 227 9.08 -21.38 -7.49
C ILE A 227 10.03 -20.21 -7.21
N SER A 228 10.95 -19.91 -8.13
CA SER A 228 11.85 -18.76 -8.00
C SER A 228 11.08 -17.44 -7.93
N ALA A 229 10.08 -17.24 -8.80
CA ALA A 229 9.27 -16.03 -8.81
C ALA A 229 8.45 -15.86 -7.52
N PHE A 230 7.92 -16.97 -6.97
CA PHE A 230 7.23 -16.94 -5.67
C PHE A 230 8.19 -16.54 -4.55
N ILE A 231 9.40 -17.11 -4.50
CA ILE A 231 10.40 -16.75 -3.49
C ILE A 231 10.79 -15.28 -3.60
N ASP A 232 10.92 -14.74 -4.82
CA ASP A 232 11.22 -13.32 -5.03
C ASP A 232 10.08 -12.42 -4.50
N LEU A 233 8.82 -12.77 -4.77
CA LEU A 233 7.65 -12.08 -4.22
C LEU A 233 7.58 -12.19 -2.68
N TYR A 234 7.88 -13.37 -2.14
CA TYR A 234 7.88 -13.61 -0.69
C TYR A 234 8.95 -12.78 0.01
N ASN A 235 10.16 -12.74 -0.54
CA ASN A 235 11.27 -11.96 0.00
C ASN A 235 11.10 -10.46 -0.19
N ALA A 236 10.30 -10.03 -1.18
CA ALA A 236 9.88 -8.63 -1.30
C ALA A 236 8.98 -8.20 -0.12
N GLY A 237 8.32 -9.14 0.55
CA GLY A 237 7.49 -8.91 1.73
C GLY A 237 6.14 -8.25 1.44
N CYS A 238 5.36 -8.06 2.50
CA CYS A 238 4.33 -7.02 2.57
C CYS A 238 5.02 -5.78 3.16
N LEU A 239 5.19 -4.72 2.39
CA LEU A 239 5.84 -3.48 2.83
C LEU A 239 4.88 -2.61 3.61
#